data_AF-A0A101XEW2-F1
#
_entry.id   AF-A0A101XEW2-F1
#
_cell.length_a   1.000
_cell.length_b   1.000
_cell.length_c   1.000
_cell.angle_alpha   90.00
_cell.angle_beta   90.00
_cell.angle_gamma   90.00
#
_symmetry.space_group_name_H-M   'P 1'
#
loop_
_entity.id
_entity.type
_entity.pdbx_description
1 polymer ?
#
loop_
_entity_poly.entity_id
_entity_poly.type
_entity_poly.pdbx_seq_one_letter_code
_entity_poly.pdbx_strand_id
1 'polypeptide(L)'
;MEVDEVNQRLQIALRPAEPPTLEEVLEKVSARGVLRGPVDWVFPGWIAYVEYAAERIAETFRLSEEERSRLLDFRDTLKRLLQVAWTQAKEKLTTLHEAVAEGMYRVEGNNLYAPDGTWMRGSCTPRIIAHGVSALARFSRHVEASAREA
;
A
#
# COMPACT_ATOMS: atom_id res chain seq x y z
N MET A 1 19.20 7.73 -16.47
CA MET A 1 18.76 7.47 -15.09
C MET A 1 19.85 8.03 -14.21
N GLU A 2 19.54 9.08 -13.45
CA GLU A 2 20.51 9.69 -12.53
C GLU A 2 20.53 8.85 -11.25
N VAL A 3 21.68 8.26 -10.92
CA VAL A 3 21.81 7.39 -9.73
C VAL A 3 21.59 8.18 -8.45
N ASP A 4 21.98 9.45 -8.41
CA ASP A 4 21.72 10.35 -7.28
C ASP A 4 20.22 10.55 -7.05
N GLU A 5 19.42 10.67 -8.12
CA GLU A 5 17.96 10.76 -8.01
C GLU A 5 17.36 9.46 -7.47
N VAL A 6 17.87 8.30 -7.93
CA VAL A 6 17.47 6.99 -7.42
C VAL A 6 17.78 6.86 -5.92
N ASN A 7 18.99 7.25 -5.51
CA ASN A 7 19.41 7.23 -4.12
C ASN A 7 18.52 8.12 -3.25
N GLN A 8 18.24 9.35 -3.70
CA GLN A 8 17.34 10.27 -2.99
C GLN A 8 15.95 9.66 -2.80
N ARG A 9 15.43 8.95 -3.80
CA ARG A 9 14.11 8.31 -3.71
C ARG A 9 14.11 7.11 -2.78
N LEU A 10 15.19 6.33 -2.74
CA LEU A 10 15.38 5.25 -1.78
C LEU A 10 15.43 5.81 -0.35
N GLN A 11 16.17 6.89 -0.12
CA GLN A 11 16.20 7.57 1.18
C GLN A 11 14.82 8.07 1.62
N ILE A 12 14.04 8.65 0.70
CA ILE A 12 12.65 9.08 1.00
C ILE A 12 11.77 7.86 1.32
N ALA A 13 11.91 6.77 0.58
CA ALA A 13 11.11 5.55 0.79
C ALA A 13 11.44 4.84 2.12
N LEU A 14 12.71 4.86 2.54
CA LEU A 14 13.21 4.24 3.76
C LEU A 14 13.15 5.16 4.99
N ARG A 15 12.83 6.44 4.81
CA ARG A 15 12.77 7.40 5.91
C ARG A 15 11.81 6.89 6.98
N PRO A 16 12.24 6.80 8.26
CA PRO A 16 11.34 6.48 9.35
C PRO A 16 10.18 7.48 9.37
N ALA A 17 8.97 6.95 9.56
CA ALA A 17 7.76 7.74 9.65
C ALA A 17 6.99 7.34 10.90
N GLU A 18 6.34 8.31 11.52
CA GLU A 18 5.38 8.00 12.57
C GLU A 18 4.21 7.20 11.96
N PRO A 19 3.62 6.26 12.72
CA PRO A 19 2.44 5.55 12.27
C PRO A 19 1.35 6.55 11.87
N PRO A 20 0.67 6.35 10.72
CA PRO A 20 -0.40 7.23 10.30
C PRO A 20 -1.58 7.17 11.25
N THR A 21 -2.27 8.29 11.39
CA THR A 21 -3.61 8.32 11.97
C THR A 21 -4.63 7.80 10.95
N LEU A 22 -5.76 7.29 11.45
CA LEU A 22 -6.83 6.81 10.58
C LEU A 22 -7.40 7.96 9.72
N GLU A 23 -7.51 9.15 10.29
CA GLU A 23 -8.00 10.35 9.62
C GLU A 23 -7.13 10.71 8.41
N GLU A 24 -5.81 10.74 8.58
CA GLU A 24 -4.86 11.01 7.49
C GLU A 24 -4.94 9.95 6.37
N VAL A 25 -5.15 8.69 6.75
CA VAL A 25 -5.32 7.59 5.78
C VAL A 25 -6.59 7.81 4.98
N LEU A 26 -7.72 8.06 5.65
CA LEU A 26 -9.01 8.26 4.99
C LEU A 26 -9.00 9.50 4.09
N GLU A 27 -8.39 10.60 4.53
CA GLU A 27 -8.23 11.81 3.71
C GLU A 27 -7.47 11.49 2.42
N LYS A 28 -6.30 10.83 2.53
CA LYS A 28 -5.47 10.51 1.35
C LYS A 28 -6.11 9.48 0.43
N VAL A 29 -6.76 8.46 0.97
CA VAL A 29 -7.48 7.46 0.16
C VAL A 29 -8.67 8.12 -0.55
N SER A 30 -9.43 8.97 0.14
CA SER A 30 -10.56 9.69 -0.47
C SER A 30 -10.10 10.63 -1.59
N ALA A 31 -9.04 11.41 -1.35
CA ALA A 31 -8.56 12.39 -2.32
C ALA A 31 -7.83 11.78 -3.52
N ARG A 32 -7.15 10.63 -3.37
CA ARG A 32 -6.22 10.10 -4.37
C ARG A 32 -6.39 8.62 -4.71
N GLY A 33 -7.22 7.90 -3.97
CA GLY A 33 -7.42 6.45 -4.10
C GLY A 33 -6.21 5.59 -3.73
N VAL A 34 -5.07 6.20 -3.37
CA VAL A 34 -3.78 5.51 -3.17
C VAL A 34 -2.97 6.22 -2.09
N LEU A 35 -2.43 5.44 -1.15
CA LEU A 35 -1.44 5.91 -0.18
C LEU A 35 -0.05 6.01 -0.82
N ARG A 36 0.63 7.14 -0.59
CA ARG A 36 2.01 7.39 -1.03
C ARG A 36 2.82 7.95 0.12
N GLY A 37 4.07 7.52 0.23
CA GLY A 37 4.99 7.95 1.28
C GLY A 37 6.06 6.91 1.55
N PRO A 38 6.80 7.06 2.67
CA PRO A 38 7.74 6.06 3.15
C PRO A 38 7.06 4.72 3.39
N VAL A 39 7.84 3.64 3.27
CA VAL A 39 7.36 2.28 3.47
C VAL A 39 6.76 2.08 4.86
N ASP A 40 7.38 2.70 5.87
CA ASP A 40 6.95 2.67 7.27
C ASP A 40 5.68 3.51 7.54
N TRP A 41 5.21 4.29 6.56
CA TRP A 41 3.93 5.00 6.64
C TRP A 41 2.84 4.29 5.83
N VAL A 42 3.17 3.87 4.60
CA VAL A 42 2.20 3.33 3.64
C VAL A 42 1.63 1.98 4.09
N PHE A 43 2.45 1.07 4.60
CA PHE A 43 1.98 -0.25 5.02
C PHE A 43 1.09 -0.17 6.26
N PRO A 44 1.49 0.52 7.35
CA PRO A 44 0.59 0.79 8.47
C PRO A 44 -0.70 1.49 8.05
N GLY A 45 -0.63 2.42 7.10
CA GLY A 45 -1.82 3.12 6.60
C GLY A 45 -2.81 2.20 5.89
N TRP A 46 -2.33 1.27 5.07
CA TRP A 46 -3.21 0.27 4.45
C TRP A 46 -3.79 -0.71 5.46
N ILE A 47 -3.02 -1.10 6.49
CA ILE A 47 -3.51 -1.94 7.59
C ILE A 47 -4.68 -1.23 8.30
N ALA A 48 -4.47 0.03 8.72
CA ALA A 48 -5.50 0.83 9.37
C ALA A 48 -6.76 0.99 8.49
N TYR A 49 -6.58 1.22 7.19
CA TYR A 49 -7.70 1.32 6.24
C TYR A 49 -8.49 0.02 6.14
N VAL A 50 -7.81 -1.13 6.02
CA VAL A 50 -8.45 -2.45 5.90
C VAL A 50 -9.21 -2.80 7.18
N GLU A 51 -8.63 -2.52 8.35
CA GLU A 51 -9.30 -2.72 9.64
C GLU A 51 -10.57 -1.87 9.74
N TYR A 52 -10.44 -0.57 9.50
CA TYR A 52 -11.57 0.35 9.47
C TYR A 52 -12.65 -0.07 8.47
N ALA A 53 -12.28 -0.40 7.24
CA ALA A 53 -13.25 -0.75 6.20
C ALA A 53 -14.04 -2.01 6.55
N ALA A 54 -13.37 -3.04 7.09
CA ALA A 54 -14.04 -4.27 7.51
C ALA A 54 -15.01 -4.02 8.67
N GLU A 55 -14.60 -3.23 9.67
CA GLU A 55 -15.47 -2.84 10.79
C GLU A 55 -16.68 -2.03 10.31
N ARG A 56 -16.45 -1.03 9.45
CA ARG A 56 -17.53 -0.23 8.87
C ARG A 56 -18.54 -1.08 8.09
N ILE A 57 -18.07 -2.06 7.32
CA ILE A 57 -18.95 -2.98 6.59
C ILE A 57 -19.75 -3.83 7.59
N ALA A 58 -19.10 -4.41 8.59
CA ALA A 58 -19.75 -5.23 9.60
C ALA A 58 -20.82 -4.49 10.40
N GLU A 59 -20.63 -3.19 10.64
CA GLU A 59 -21.60 -2.35 11.36
C GLU A 59 -22.73 -1.82 10.48
N THR A 60 -22.45 -1.53 9.20
CA THR A 60 -23.42 -0.86 8.31
C THR A 60 -24.39 -1.86 7.68
N PHE A 61 -23.91 -3.06 7.37
CA PHE A 61 -24.71 -4.10 6.73
C PHE A 61 -25.24 -5.10 7.76
N ARG A 62 -26.47 -5.58 7.56
CA ARG A 62 -27.03 -6.69 8.35
C ARG A 62 -26.45 -8.01 7.87
N LEU A 63 -25.23 -8.31 8.29
CA LEU A 63 -24.54 -9.56 7.98
C LEU A 63 -25.07 -10.70 8.86
N SER A 64 -25.14 -11.92 8.32
CA SER A 64 -25.26 -13.11 9.16
C SER A 64 -23.98 -13.31 9.99
N GLU A 65 -24.03 -14.14 11.03
CA GLU A 65 -22.83 -14.50 11.80
C GLU A 65 -21.74 -15.12 10.91
N GLU A 66 -22.12 -15.95 9.95
CA GLU A 66 -21.19 -16.55 8.98
C GLU A 66 -20.57 -15.52 8.05
N GLU A 67 -21.35 -14.56 7.54
CA GLU A 67 -20.85 -13.49 6.67
C GLU A 67 -19.91 -12.55 7.42
N ARG A 68 -20.27 -12.19 8.66
CA ARG A 68 -19.44 -11.37 9.53
C ARG A 68 -18.13 -12.08 9.86
N SER A 69 -18.19 -13.36 10.21
CA SER A 69 -17.00 -14.18 10.48
C SER A 69 -16.05 -14.21 9.28
N ARG A 70 -16.57 -14.50 8.07
CA ARG A 70 -15.76 -14.48 6.84
C ARG A 70 -15.13 -13.13 6.53
N LEU A 71 -15.84 -12.04 6.78
CA LEU A 71 -15.32 -10.69 6.58
C LEU A 71 -14.14 -10.40 7.52
N LEU A 72 -14.25 -10.79 8.79
CA LEU A 72 -13.18 -10.60 9.77
C LEU A 72 -11.97 -11.50 9.48
N ASP A 73 -12.19 -12.75 9.07
CA ASP A 73 -11.11 -13.66 8.63
C ASP A 73 -10.36 -13.10 7.41
N PHE A 74 -11.09 -12.51 6.47
CA PHE A 74 -10.50 -11.83 5.31
C PHE A 74 -9.66 -10.62 5.72
N ARG A 75 -10.18 -9.77 6.61
CA ARG A 75 -9.45 -8.62 7.18
C ARG A 75 -8.13 -9.07 7.81
N ASP A 76 -8.17 -10.11 8.64
CA ASP A 76 -7.01 -10.60 9.39
C ASP A 76 -5.98 -11.24 8.44
N THR A 77 -6.45 -11.96 7.42
CA THR A 77 -5.59 -12.50 6.36
C THR A 77 -4.89 -11.38 5.59
N LEU A 78 -5.62 -10.33 5.17
CA LEU A 78 -5.03 -9.19 4.47
C LEU A 78 -4.03 -8.43 5.35
N LYS A 79 -4.34 -8.21 6.63
CA LYS A 79 -3.43 -7.58 7.58
C LYS A 79 -2.12 -8.35 7.68
N ARG A 80 -2.18 -9.67 7.81
CA ARG A 80 -0.98 -10.53 7.85
C ARG A 80 -0.17 -10.43 6.56
N LEU A 81 -0.83 -10.45 5.40
CA LEU A 81 -0.16 -10.30 4.10
C LEU A 81 0.53 -8.94 3.98
N LEU A 82 -0.12 -7.87 4.41
CA LEU A 82 0.46 -6.52 4.43
C LEU A 82 1.69 -6.44 5.35
N GLN A 83 1.66 -7.09 6.51
CA GLN A 83 2.83 -7.15 7.42
C GLN A 83 4.01 -7.89 6.80
N VAL A 84 3.78 -9.04 6.15
CA VAL A 84 4.84 -9.78 5.45
C VAL A 84 5.41 -8.96 4.29
N ALA A 85 4.53 -8.34 3.50
CA ALA A 85 4.93 -7.49 2.40
C ALA A 85 5.70 -6.24 2.88
N TRP A 86 5.36 -5.69 4.04
CA TRP A 86 6.09 -4.58 4.65
C TRP A 86 7.54 -4.96 4.95
N THR A 87 7.77 -6.08 5.65
CA THR A 87 9.12 -6.56 5.95
C THR A 87 9.92 -6.80 4.68
N GLN A 88 9.34 -7.50 3.70
CA GLN A 88 10.02 -7.78 2.42
C GLN A 88 10.32 -6.50 1.62
N ALA A 89 9.41 -5.52 1.63
CA ALA A 89 9.62 -4.24 0.95
C ALA A 89 10.77 -3.46 1.59
N LYS A 90 10.86 -3.43 2.93
CA LYS A 90 11.97 -2.81 3.65
C LYS A 90 13.29 -3.46 3.29
N GLU A 91 13.38 -4.80 3.40
CA GLU A 91 14.59 -5.55 3.08
C GLU A 91 15.09 -5.23 1.68
N LYS A 92 14.22 -5.32 0.66
CA LYS A 92 14.59 -5.05 -0.73
C LYS A 92 15.03 -3.60 -0.97
N LEU A 93 14.33 -2.64 -0.37
CA LEU A 93 14.70 -1.22 -0.50
C LEU A 93 16.04 -0.93 0.18
N THR A 94 16.30 -1.54 1.34
CA THR A 94 17.58 -1.43 2.04
C THR A 94 18.71 -2.03 1.21
N THR A 95 18.54 -3.24 0.67
CA THR A 95 19.55 -3.87 -0.20
C THR A 95 19.88 -2.99 -1.40
N LEU A 96 18.88 -2.36 -2.03
CA LEU A 96 19.11 -1.42 -3.12
C LEU A 96 19.86 -0.16 -2.66
N HIS A 97 19.51 0.39 -1.50
CA HIS A 97 20.18 1.55 -0.94
C HIS A 97 21.66 1.26 -0.62
N GLU A 98 21.95 0.12 0.00
CA GLU A 98 23.31 -0.34 0.29
C GLU A 98 24.10 -0.61 -1.00
N ALA A 99 23.50 -1.28 -1.98
CA ALA A 99 24.13 -1.51 -3.28
C ALA A 99 24.52 -0.20 -3.97
N VAL A 100 23.66 0.82 -3.91
CA VAL A 100 23.95 2.16 -4.44
C VAL A 100 25.07 2.85 -3.64
N ALA A 101 25.02 2.80 -2.31
CA ALA A 101 26.01 3.43 -1.43
C ALA A 101 27.42 2.82 -1.58
N GLU A 102 27.50 1.51 -1.77
CA GLU A 102 28.76 0.77 -1.91
C GLU A 102 29.26 0.70 -3.37
N GLY A 103 28.50 1.25 -4.31
CA GLY A 103 28.82 1.17 -5.75
C GLY A 103 28.67 -0.24 -6.33
N MET A 104 28.06 -1.17 -5.59
CA MET A 104 27.84 -2.56 -5.97
C MET A 104 26.50 -2.74 -6.67
N TYR A 105 26.24 -1.98 -7.73
CA TYR A 105 25.00 -2.07 -8.50
C TYR A 105 25.29 -2.16 -9.99
N ARG A 106 24.38 -2.80 -10.72
CA ARG A 106 24.39 -2.83 -12.19
C ARG A 106 23.23 -2.00 -12.71
N VAL A 107 23.50 -1.16 -13.71
CA VAL A 107 22.45 -0.45 -14.45
C VAL A 107 22.29 -1.10 -15.82
N GLU A 108 21.09 -1.58 -16.12
CA GLU A 108 20.73 -2.05 -17.46
C GLU A 108 19.45 -1.37 -17.93
N GLY A 109 19.54 -0.66 -19.05
CA GLY A 109 18.45 0.15 -19.55
C GLY A 109 18.00 1.18 -18.52
N ASN A 110 16.79 0.99 -17.97
CA ASN A 110 16.18 1.87 -16.98
C ASN A 110 16.00 1.18 -15.62
N ASN A 111 16.69 0.07 -15.40
CA ASN A 111 16.64 -0.71 -14.17
C ASN A 111 17.99 -0.63 -13.44
N LEU A 112 17.95 -0.54 -12.12
CA LEU A 112 19.08 -0.69 -11.21
C LEU A 112 18.95 -2.03 -10.50
N TYR A 113 20.02 -2.82 -10.51
CA TYR A 113 20.09 -4.15 -9.91
C TYR A 113 21.11 -4.16 -8.78
N ALA A 114 20.72 -4.75 -7.65
CA ALA A 114 21.61 -5.12 -6.56
C ALA A 114 22.22 -6.53 -6.78
N PRO A 115 23.29 -6.90 -6.06
CA PRO A 115 23.99 -8.17 -6.27
C PRO A 115 23.15 -9.43 -5.97
N ASP A 116 22.13 -9.29 -5.10
CA ASP A 116 21.18 -10.35 -4.75
C ASP A 116 20.09 -10.58 -5.82
N GLY A 117 20.11 -9.80 -6.90
CA GLY A 117 19.11 -9.83 -7.97
C GLY A 117 17.88 -8.94 -7.70
N THR A 118 17.82 -8.25 -6.55
CA THR A 118 16.81 -7.22 -6.31
C THR A 118 16.99 -6.08 -7.30
N TRP A 119 15.91 -5.56 -7.87
CA TRP A 119 15.99 -4.50 -8.85
C TRP A 119 14.88 -3.47 -8.71
N MET A 120 15.15 -2.25 -9.16
CA MET A 120 14.17 -1.18 -9.26
C MET A 120 14.23 -0.49 -10.61
N ARG A 121 13.09 0.02 -11.08
CA ARG A 121 13.02 0.84 -12.29
C ARG A 121 13.18 2.31 -11.95
N GLY A 122 14.22 2.97 -12.49
CA GLY A 122 14.54 4.36 -12.19
C GLY A 122 13.43 5.37 -12.50
N SER A 123 12.67 5.14 -13.58
CA SER A 123 11.57 6.05 -13.96
C SER A 123 10.27 5.88 -13.18
N CYS A 124 10.14 4.86 -12.32
CA CYS A 124 8.89 4.61 -11.60
C CYS A 124 8.88 5.26 -10.24
N THR A 125 7.98 6.23 -10.00
CA THR A 125 7.53 6.50 -8.62
C THR A 125 7.16 5.12 -8.04
N PRO A 126 7.69 4.67 -6.89
CA PRO A 126 7.30 3.40 -6.33
C PRO A 126 5.77 3.42 -6.16
N ARG A 127 5.08 2.63 -7.00
CA ARG A 127 3.63 2.50 -6.96
C ARG A 127 3.35 1.12 -6.41
N ILE A 128 2.90 1.08 -5.16
CA ILE A 128 2.13 -0.08 -4.70
C ILE A 128 0.76 0.10 -5.35
N ILE A 129 0.57 -0.57 -6.48
CA ILE A 129 -0.73 -0.63 -7.13
C ILE A 129 -1.43 -1.85 -6.54
N ALA A 130 -2.42 -1.63 -5.69
CA ALA A 130 -3.31 -2.69 -5.24
C ALA A 130 -4.25 -3.08 -6.41
N HIS A 131 -3.72 -3.86 -7.34
CA HIS A 131 -4.52 -4.48 -8.39
C HIS A 131 -5.45 -5.50 -7.73
N GLY A 132 -6.77 -5.27 -7.81
CA GLY A 132 -7.79 -6.03 -7.09
C GLY A 132 -8.75 -5.16 -6.26
N VAL A 133 -8.39 -3.90 -5.95
CA VAL A 133 -9.33 -2.90 -5.41
C VAL A 133 -9.95 -2.05 -6.53
N SER A 134 -9.42 -2.14 -7.74
CA SER A 134 -10.19 -1.87 -8.96
C SER A 134 -11.11 -3.06 -9.25
N ALA A 135 -12.07 -3.32 -8.35
CA ALA A 135 -13.38 -3.57 -8.92
C ALA A 135 -13.68 -2.30 -9.70
N LEU A 136 -13.87 -2.42 -11.01
CA LEU A 136 -14.83 -1.55 -11.66
C LEU A 136 -16.17 -1.90 -10.98
N ALA A 137 -16.35 -1.44 -9.74
CA ALA A 137 -17.61 -1.45 -9.03
C ALA A 137 -18.43 -0.39 -9.75
N ARG A 138 -18.93 -0.77 -10.93
CA ARG A 138 -20.23 -0.30 -11.34
C ARG A 138 -21.16 -0.77 -10.24
N PHE A 139 -21.42 0.11 -9.29
CA PHE A 139 -22.69 0.10 -8.61
C PHE A 139 -23.72 0.15 -9.75
N SER A 140 -24.33 -0.99 -10.07
CA SER A 140 -25.55 -0.98 -10.85
C SER A 140 -26.47 0.03 -10.17
N ARG A 141 -27.00 0.96 -10.97
CA ARG A 141 -27.70 2.19 -10.58
C ARG A 141 -29.01 1.97 -9.81
N HIS A 142 -29.04 1.06 -8.84
CA HIS A 142 -30.21 0.72 -8.04
C HIS A 142 -29.99 1.00 -6.54
N VAL A 143 -28.81 1.48 -6.14
CA VAL A 143 -28.53 1.97 -4.77
C VAL A 143 -28.35 3.49 -4.77
N GLU A 144 -29.26 4.20 -5.43
CA GLU A 144 -29.37 5.68 -5.37
C GLU A 144 -30.78 6.13 -4.96
N ALA A 145 -31.67 5.21 -4.59
CA ALA A 145 -33.10 5.50 -4.37
C ALA A 145 -33.56 5.45 -2.90
N SER A 146 -32.68 5.41 -1.90
CA SER A 146 -33.13 5.37 -0.48
C SER A 146 -32.42 6.33 0.46
N ALA A 147 -31.70 7.33 -0.06
CA ALA A 147 -31.13 8.42 0.75
C ALA A 147 -31.66 9.81 0.32
N ARG A 148 -32.90 9.85 -0.20
CA ARG A 148 -33.62 11.10 -0.45
C ARG A 148 -35.01 11.19 0.18
N GLU A 149 -35.47 10.17 0.89
CA GLU A 149 -36.67 10.27 1.72
C GLU A 149 -36.50 9.46 3.01
N ALA A 150 -35.99 10.14 4.06
CA ALA A 150 -36.29 9.94 5.48
C ALA A 150 -35.74 11.14 6.26
#